data_AF-A0A0Q3PD70-F1
#
_entry.id   AF-A0A0Q3PD70-F1
#
_cell.length_a   1.000
_cell.length_b   1.000
_cell.length_c   1.000
_cell.angle_alpha   90.00
_cell.angle_beta   90.00
_cell.angle_gamma   90.00
#
_symmetry.space_group_name_H-M   'P 1'
#
loop_
_entity.id
_entity.type
_entity.pdbx_description
1 polymer ?
#
loop_
_entity_poly.entity_id
_entity_poly.type
_entity_poly.pdbx_seq_one_letter_code
_entity_poly.pdbx_strand_id
1 'polypeptide(L)'
;MLTACPLQELIYKEFFSQGDLEKAMGNRPLEMMDREKAYIPELQISFMEHIAMPIYKLLQDLFPKSAELYERVASNREQWTKVSHKFTIRGLPSNNSLDFLDEEYDPQAPDPQLNGCLEPEGGHPMAGAE
;
A
#
# COMPACT_ATOMS: atom_id res chain seq x y z
N MET A 1 11.22 -4.97 11.42
CA MET A 1 11.27 -5.80 10.20
C MET A 1 10.00 -5.54 9.39
N LEU A 2 9.89 -4.30 8.91
CA LEU A 2 8.99 -3.97 7.82
C LEU A 2 9.86 -4.06 6.57
N THR A 3 9.87 -5.23 5.95
CA THR A 3 10.26 -5.32 4.55
C THR A 3 9.01 -5.83 3.88
N ALA A 4 8.46 -5.06 2.94
CA ALA A 4 7.70 -5.74 1.92
C ALA A 4 8.58 -6.88 1.42
N CYS A 5 8.05 -8.09 1.51
CA CYS A 5 8.80 -9.26 1.12
C CYS A 5 9.36 -9.01 -0.28
N PRO A 6 10.67 -9.20 -0.53
CA PRO A 6 11.23 -9.10 -1.89
C PRO A 6 10.46 -10.00 -2.88
N LEU A 7 9.74 -11.00 -2.37
CA LEU A 7 8.79 -11.81 -3.12
C LEU A 7 7.71 -10.99 -3.83
N GLN A 8 7.12 -9.96 -3.22
CA GLN A 8 6.08 -9.17 -3.88
C GLN A 8 6.62 -8.37 -5.06
N GLU A 9 7.79 -7.77 -4.90
CA GLU A 9 8.45 -7.05 -5.99
C GLU A 9 8.74 -8.00 -7.17
N LEU A 10 9.22 -9.21 -6.88
CA LEU A 10 9.45 -10.23 -7.90
C LEU A 10 8.16 -10.67 -8.58
N ILE A 11 7.06 -10.86 -7.84
CA ILE A 11 5.76 -11.24 -8.41
C ILE A 11 5.25 -10.17 -9.38
N TYR A 12 5.26 -8.89 -9.01
CA TYR A 12 4.78 -7.84 -9.90
C TYR A 12 5.73 -7.58 -11.07
N LYS A 13 7.05 -7.74 -10.90
CA LYS A 13 7.99 -7.72 -12.03
C LYS A 13 7.63 -8.79 -13.07
N GLU A 14 7.32 -10.00 -12.63
CA GLU A 14 6.89 -11.09 -13.51
C GLU A 14 5.55 -10.79 -14.17
N PHE A 15 4.53 -10.40 -13.39
CA PHE A 15 3.20 -10.08 -13.92
C PHE A 15 3.23 -8.95 -14.95
N PHE A 16 4.02 -7.92 -14.72
CA PHE A 16 4.11 -6.83 -15.67
C PHE A 16 4.91 -7.22 -16.92
N SER A 17 5.96 -8.03 -16.78
CA SER A 17 6.68 -8.60 -17.94
C SER A 17 5.73 -9.40 -18.83
N GLN A 18 4.87 -10.23 -18.23
CA GLN A 18 3.84 -10.98 -18.95
C GLN A 18 2.81 -10.04 -19.59
N GLY A 19 2.30 -9.05 -18.87
CA GLY A 19 1.32 -8.10 -19.41
C GLY A 19 1.85 -7.27 -20.58
N ASP A 20 3.13 -6.90 -20.55
CA ASP A 20 3.80 -6.22 -21.65
C ASP A 20 3.88 -7.13 -22.90
N LEU A 21 4.16 -8.42 -22.72
CA LEU A 21 4.15 -9.41 -23.80
C LEU A 21 2.74 -9.61 -24.38
N GLU A 22 1.72 -9.70 -23.52
CA GLU A 22 0.32 -9.81 -23.95
C GLU A 22 -0.12 -8.60 -24.78
N LYS A 23 0.23 -7.38 -24.36
CA LYS A 23 0.00 -6.16 -25.14
C LYS A 23 0.73 -6.19 -26.48
N ALA A 24 2.00 -6.62 -26.51
CA ALA A 24 2.77 -6.72 -27.74
C ALA A 24 2.17 -7.72 -28.75
N MET A 25 1.48 -8.75 -28.25
CA MET A 25 0.72 -9.71 -29.05
C MET A 25 -0.67 -9.20 -29.47
N GLY A 26 -1.08 -7.99 -29.06
CA GLY A 26 -2.39 -7.41 -29.34
C GLY A 26 -3.51 -7.89 -28.41
N ASN A 27 -3.17 -8.59 -27.33
CA ASN A 27 -4.11 -9.02 -26.30
C ASN A 27 -4.28 -7.95 -25.22
N ARG A 28 -5.41 -8.01 -24.50
CA ARG A 28 -5.63 -7.18 -23.32
C ARG A 28 -5.21 -7.98 -22.07
N PRO A 29 -4.17 -7.54 -21.32
CA PRO A 29 -3.76 -8.22 -20.11
C PRO A 29 -4.78 -8.07 -18.98
N LEU A 30 -4.69 -8.94 -17.98
CA LEU A 30 -5.41 -8.77 -16.71
C LEU A 30 -4.94 -7.49 -16.01
N GLU A 31 -5.81 -6.90 -15.21
CA GLU A 31 -5.53 -5.62 -14.53
C GLU A 31 -4.29 -5.70 -13.63
N MET A 32 -4.13 -6.80 -12.90
CA MET A 32 -2.94 -7.05 -12.06
C MET A 32 -1.62 -7.24 -12.83
N MET A 33 -1.72 -7.51 -14.14
CA MET A 33 -0.58 -7.65 -15.07
C MET A 33 -0.34 -6.38 -15.88
N ASP A 34 -1.27 -5.43 -15.86
CA ASP A 34 -1.15 -4.16 -16.57
C ASP A 34 -0.53 -3.10 -15.67
N ARG A 35 0.78 -2.85 -15.83
CA ARG A 35 1.50 -1.84 -15.03
C ARG A 35 0.91 -0.42 -15.11
N GLU A 36 0.12 -0.12 -16.14
CA GLU A 36 -0.53 1.19 -16.30
C GLU A 36 -1.85 1.29 -15.54
N LYS A 37 -2.42 0.16 -15.12
CA LYS A 37 -3.72 0.07 -14.44
C LYS A 37 -3.66 -0.53 -13.04
N ALA A 38 -2.65 -1.35 -12.75
CA ALA A 38 -2.56 -2.10 -11.51
C ALA A 38 -2.41 -1.17 -10.29
N TYR A 39 -3.39 -1.19 -9.39
CA TYR A 39 -3.29 -0.57 -8.08
C TYR A 39 -2.85 -1.61 -7.02
N ILE A 40 -1.53 -1.73 -6.84
CA ILE A 40 -0.88 -2.79 -6.04
C ILE A 40 -1.45 -2.93 -4.62
N PRO A 41 -1.68 -1.85 -3.84
CA PRO A 41 -2.17 -1.99 -2.47
C PRO A 41 -3.54 -2.67 -2.40
N GLU A 42 -4.47 -2.27 -3.25
CA GLU A 42 -5.81 -2.88 -3.29
C GLU A 42 -5.74 -4.32 -3.77
N LEU A 43 -4.92 -4.61 -4.79
CA LEU A 43 -4.71 -5.97 -5.27
C LEU A 43 -4.13 -6.88 -4.16
N GLN A 44 -3.18 -6.38 -3.36
CA GLN A 44 -2.60 -7.13 -2.24
C GLN A 44 -3.57 -7.31 -1.08
N ILE A 45 -4.33 -6.27 -0.71
CA ILE A 45 -5.38 -6.37 0.31
C ILE A 45 -6.44 -7.38 -0.11
N SER A 46 -6.92 -7.27 -1.35
CA SER A 46 -7.92 -8.19 -1.91
C SER A 46 -7.41 -9.63 -1.94
N PHE A 47 -6.16 -9.86 -2.35
CA PHE A 47 -5.53 -11.19 -2.29
C PHE A 47 -5.48 -11.73 -0.85
N MET A 48 -5.09 -10.89 0.11
CA MET A 48 -4.99 -11.34 1.50
C MET A 48 -6.35 -11.67 2.09
N GLU A 49 -7.37 -10.84 1.87
CA GLU A 49 -8.71 -11.04 2.42
C GLU A 49 -9.44 -12.24 1.81
N HIS A 50 -9.34 -12.42 0.49
CA HIS A 50 -10.14 -13.42 -0.21
C HIS A 50 -9.41 -14.74 -0.45
N ILE A 51 -8.08 -14.77 -0.33
CA ILE A 51 -7.28 -15.98 -0.61
C ILE A 51 -6.41 -16.34 0.59
N ALA A 52 -5.46 -15.49 0.98
CA ALA A 52 -4.46 -15.88 1.97
C ALA A 52 -5.06 -16.11 3.37
N MET A 53 -5.80 -15.14 3.91
CA MET A 53 -6.38 -15.23 5.25
C MET A 53 -7.33 -16.43 5.42
N PRO A 54 -8.26 -16.74 4.49
CA PRO A 54 -9.08 -17.95 4.59
C PRO A 54 -8.25 -19.24 4.66
N ILE A 55 -7.18 -19.35 3.87
CA ILE A 55 -6.28 -20.52 3.89
C ILE A 55 -5.60 -20.67 5.25
N TYR A 56 -5.03 -19.58 5.77
CA TYR A 56 -4.35 -19.63 7.07
C TYR A 56 -5.32 -19.76 8.25
N LYS A 57 -6.56 -19.27 8.11
CA LYS A 57 -7.61 -19.48 9.10
C LYS A 57 -8.01 -20.96 9.18
N LEU A 58 -8.20 -21.60 8.03
CA LEU A 58 -8.47 -23.03 7.98
C LEU A 58 -7.29 -23.84 8.56
N LEU A 59 -6.06 -23.44 8.26
CA LEU A 59 -4.87 -24.07 8.83
C LEU A 59 -4.82 -23.96 10.36
N GLN A 60 -5.14 -22.78 10.91
CA GLN A 60 -5.27 -22.54 12.34
C GLN A 60 -6.34 -23.42 12.98
N ASP A 61 -7.50 -23.55 12.33
CA ASP A 61 -8.62 -24.35 12.84
C ASP A 61 -8.28 -25.85 12.89
N LEU A 62 -7.49 -26.34 11.93
CA LEU A 62 -6.99 -27.71 11.91
C LEU A 62 -5.81 -27.92 12.87
N PHE A 63 -4.91 -26.95 12.96
CA PHE A 63 -3.68 -27.02 13.74
C PHE A 63 -3.55 -25.75 14.60
N PRO A 64 -4.03 -25.76 15.86
CA PRO A 64 -4.02 -24.58 16.73
C PRO A 64 -2.65 -23.94 16.93
N LYS A 65 -1.57 -24.74 16.82
CA LYS A 65 -0.18 -24.24 16.90
C LYS A 65 0.22 -23.33 15.73
N SER A 66 -0.53 -23.34 14.63
CA SER A 66 -0.29 -22.50 13.46
C SER A 66 -0.98 -21.14 13.53
N ALA A 67 -1.64 -20.80 14.66
CA ALA A 67 -2.30 -19.51 14.86
C ALA A 67 -1.38 -18.31 14.55
N GLU A 68 -0.08 -18.41 14.87
CA GLU A 68 0.87 -17.35 14.55
C GLU A 68 0.95 -17.04 13.05
N LEU A 69 0.73 -18.01 12.17
CA LEU A 69 0.79 -17.81 10.73
C LEU A 69 -0.39 -16.96 10.24
N TYR A 70 -1.58 -17.23 10.76
CA TYR A 70 -2.75 -16.41 10.47
C TYR A 70 -2.56 -14.97 10.96
N GLU A 71 -2.10 -14.79 12.21
CA GLU A 71 -1.85 -13.47 12.78
C GLU A 71 -0.79 -12.68 11.97
N ARG A 72 0.24 -13.36 11.45
CA ARG A 72 1.25 -12.73 10.60
C ARG A 72 0.67 -12.24 9.28
N VAL A 73 -0.22 -13.01 8.66
CA VAL A 73 -0.89 -12.61 7.41
C VAL A 73 -1.88 -11.49 7.65
N ALA A 74 -2.65 -11.55 8.74
CA ALA A 74 -3.56 -10.48 9.14
C ALA A 74 -2.80 -9.17 9.41
N SER A 75 -1.69 -9.24 10.15
CA SER A 75 -0.82 -8.09 10.39
C SER A 75 -0.25 -7.51 9.10
N ASN A 76 0.17 -8.36 8.14
CA ASN A 76 0.63 -7.91 6.82
C ASN A 76 -0.48 -7.15 6.06
N ARG A 77 -1.72 -7.65 6.08
CA ARG A 77 -2.87 -6.97 5.46
C ARG A 77 -3.11 -5.58 6.06
N GLU A 78 -2.98 -5.43 7.37
CA GLU A 78 -3.09 -4.12 8.01
C GLU A 78 -1.99 -3.16 7.56
N GLN A 79 -0.76 -3.63 7.39
CA GLN A 79 0.32 -2.81 6.86
C GLN A 79 0.00 -2.33 5.44
N TRP A 80 -0.52 -3.21 4.57
CA TRP A 80 -0.99 -2.84 3.24
C TRP A 80 -2.06 -1.77 3.26
N THR A 81 -2.98 -1.84 4.22
CA THR A 81 -4.02 -0.82 4.41
C THR A 81 -3.41 0.52 4.79
N LYS A 82 -2.42 0.53 5.68
CA LYS A 82 -1.71 1.76 6.10
C LYS A 82 -0.93 2.40 4.95
N VAL A 83 -0.24 1.61 4.14
CA VAL A 83 0.56 2.14 3.01
C VAL A 83 -0.30 2.48 1.79
N SER A 84 -1.51 1.94 1.67
CA SER A 84 -2.45 2.29 0.59
C SER A 84 -2.72 3.79 0.53
N HIS A 85 -2.86 4.46 1.68
CA HIS A 85 -3.03 5.91 1.73
C HIS A 85 -1.87 6.70 1.11
N LYS A 86 -0.63 6.18 1.19
CA LYS A 86 0.55 6.83 0.59
C LYS A 86 0.54 6.73 -0.95
N PHE A 87 -0.05 5.66 -1.47
CA PHE A 87 -0.10 5.37 -2.92
C PHE A 87 -1.00 6.35 -3.68
N THR A 88 -2.14 6.70 -3.10
CA THR A 88 -3.09 7.67 -3.70
C THR A 88 -2.48 9.06 -3.90
N ILE A 89 -1.44 9.42 -3.13
CA ILE A 89 -0.83 10.75 -3.14
C ILE A 89 0.33 10.85 -4.15
N ARG A 90 1.10 9.79 -4.39
CA ARG A 90 2.34 9.84 -5.20
C ARG A 90 2.31 9.04 -6.50
N GLY A 91 1.41 8.09 -6.67
CA GLY A 91 1.46 7.15 -7.81
C GLY A 91 2.69 6.24 -7.78
N LEU A 92 2.79 5.30 -8.74
CA LEU A 92 3.96 4.44 -8.90
C LEU A 92 5.13 5.22 -9.51
N PRO A 93 6.35 5.12 -8.96
CA PRO A 93 7.53 5.72 -9.58
C PRO A 93 7.79 5.07 -10.95
N SER A 94 8.27 5.87 -11.89
CA SER A 94 8.49 5.50 -13.30
C SER A 94 9.52 4.37 -13.52
N ASN A 95 10.27 3.99 -12.49
CA ASN A 95 11.25 2.90 -12.53
C ASN A 95 10.65 1.53 -12.17
N ASN A 96 9.33 1.44 -11.95
CA ASN A 96 8.64 0.24 -11.42
C ASN A 96 9.17 -0.22 -10.06
N SER A 97 9.90 0.63 -9.34
CA SER A 97 10.43 0.26 -8.05
C SER A 97 9.35 0.39 -6.99
N LEU A 98 9.31 -0.59 -6.09
CA LEU A 98 8.49 -0.53 -4.89
C LEU A 98 9.28 0.08 -3.71
N ASP A 99 10.25 0.95 -3.98
CA ASP A 99 11.15 1.59 -2.99
C ASP A 99 10.38 2.25 -1.82
N PHE A 100 9.13 2.66 -2.04
CA PHE A 100 8.27 3.22 -0.99
C PHE A 100 7.89 2.20 0.10
N LEU A 101 8.06 0.89 -0.15
CA LEU A 101 7.89 -0.16 0.84
C LEU A 101 9.07 -0.24 1.82
N ASP A 102 10.20 0.38 1.47
CA ASP A 102 11.39 0.49 2.31
C ASP A 102 11.42 1.80 3.12
N GLU A 103 10.52 2.76 2.85
CA GLU A 103 10.36 3.96 3.70
C GLU A 103 9.80 3.54 5.07
N GLU A 104 10.67 3.58 6.07
CA GLU A 104 10.36 3.34 7.48
C GLU A 104 9.09 4.11 7.88
N TYR A 105 8.11 3.38 8.44
CA TYR A 105 6.90 3.97 9.00
C TYR A 105 7.31 4.87 10.17
N ASP A 106 7.39 6.18 9.94
CA ASP A 106 7.47 7.19 11.00
C ASP A 106 6.06 7.47 11.53
N PRO A 107 5.70 7.04 12.75
CA PRO A 107 4.40 7.32 13.35
C PRO A 107 4.19 8.82 13.65
N GLN A 108 5.21 9.67 13.48
CA GLN A 108 5.19 11.10 13.81
C GLN A 108 5.12 12.03 12.60
N ALA A 109 5.05 11.52 11.38
CA ALA A 109 4.91 12.37 10.20
C ALA A 109 3.56 13.10 10.22
N PRO A 110 3.53 14.45 10.20
CA PRO A 110 2.29 15.22 10.31
C PRO A 110 1.40 14.98 9.09
N ASP A 111 0.12 14.72 9.35
CA ASP A 111 -0.93 14.56 8.34
C ASP A 111 -1.04 15.85 7.49
N PRO A 112 -0.87 15.78 6.15
CA PRO A 112 -0.98 16.95 5.28
C PRO A 112 -2.39 17.55 5.23
N GLN A 113 -3.41 16.92 5.82
CA GLN A 113 -4.80 17.36 5.74
C GLN A 113 -5.41 17.69 7.11
N LEU A 114 -4.85 18.70 7.77
CA LEU A 114 -5.60 19.48 8.76
C LEU A 114 -5.14 20.94 8.79
N ASN A 115 -5.20 21.63 7.64
CA ASN A 115 -5.29 23.09 7.67
C ASN A 115 -6.12 23.61 6.49
N GLY A 116 -7.42 23.37 6.56
CA GLY A 116 -8.38 24.00 5.69
C GLY A 116 -9.64 24.29 6.49
N CYS A 117 -9.71 25.47 7.11
CA CYS A 117 -10.95 26.25 7.25
C CYS A 117 -10.74 27.57 8.03
N LEU A 118 -11.02 28.68 7.33
CA LEU A 118 -11.36 30.04 7.77
C LEU A 118 -10.26 30.93 8.38
N GLU A 119 -9.78 31.87 7.57
CA GLU A 119 -9.61 33.25 8.05
C GLU A 119 -10.98 33.97 8.03
N PRO A 120 -11.23 34.85 9.01
CA PRO A 120 -11.54 36.22 8.63
C PRO A 120 -10.86 37.27 9.55
N GLU A 121 -10.13 38.17 8.90
CA GLU A 121 -10.05 39.64 9.09
C GLU A 121 -10.51 40.25 10.44
N GLY A 122 -9.59 40.98 11.09
CA GLY A 122 -9.90 42.30 11.68
C GLY A 122 -9.64 42.53 13.18
N GLY A 123 -8.65 43.37 13.51
CA GLY A 123 -8.64 44.15 14.77
C GLY A 123 -7.27 44.43 15.43
N HIS A 124 -6.58 45.49 15.00
CA HIS A 124 -5.55 46.21 15.79
C HIS A 124 -6.16 46.83 17.07
N PRO A 125 -5.41 47.28 18.13
CA PRO A 125 -4.14 48.04 18.00
C PRO A 125 -3.00 47.75 18.99
N MET A 126 -1.82 48.14 18.51
CA MET A 126 -0.61 48.67 19.17
C MET A 126 -0.58 48.86 20.71
N ALA A 127 0.51 48.38 21.32
CA ALA A 127 1.21 49.10 22.39
C ALA A 127 2.70 48.74 22.37
N GLY A 128 3.53 49.74 22.08
CA GLY A 128 4.97 49.69 22.29
C GLY A 128 5.33 50.16 23.69
N ALA A 129 6.30 49.48 24.28
CA ALA A 129 7.28 49.93 25.27
C ALA A 129 8.42 48.89 25.10
N GLU A 130 9.66 49.23 24.77
CA GLU A 130 10.49 50.38 25.13
C GLU A 130 11.35 50.85 23.95
#